data_AF-A0A2B7YL38-F1
#
_entry.id   AF-A0A2B7YL38-F1
#
_cell.length_a   1.000
_cell.length_b   1.000
_cell.length_c   1.000
_cell.angle_alpha   90.00
_cell.angle_beta   90.00
_cell.angle_gamma   90.00
#
_symmetry.space_group_name_H-M   'P 1'
#
loop_
_entity.id
_entity.type
_entity.pdbx_description
1 polymer ?
#
loop_
_entity_poly.entity_id
_entity_poly.type
_entity_poly.pdbx_seq_one_letter_code
_entity_poly.pdbx_strand_id
1 'polypeptide(L)'
;MNIDEYNSKNMGKQILVLKGDEIKTLNHFASIAKAGNLKGLIVARKYVGFTDTYRLATVKDLHEELQGSDTVHIYDVLDELKKAGSLAVLRDGKLAIQIGTEVTEYEPINGIKVPDISEIIENLEYESHSEAKAVNKITDDLVWKMLKITDSSINRYCAFKNHKLVVTAYPNEQSRISIEVLELESSKVDLVTNLNVKFVDSWLKFIKNERFDLSLGTTYSAVKFSVENVTYIVMPIRMDSSWEEKLKNE
;
A
#
# COMPACT_ATOMS: atom_id res chain seq x y z
N MET A 1 12.74 -30.29 -2.35
CA MET A 1 11.55 -30.94 -2.95
C MET A 1 11.21 -30.19 -4.22
N ASN A 2 10.91 -30.88 -5.31
CA ASN A 2 10.56 -30.20 -6.57
C ASN A 2 9.08 -29.74 -6.55
N ILE A 3 8.72 -28.80 -7.42
CA ILE A 3 7.37 -28.20 -7.43
C ILE A 3 6.26 -29.20 -7.76
N ASP A 4 6.50 -30.17 -8.63
CA ASP A 4 5.48 -31.16 -9.02
C ASP A 4 5.15 -32.12 -7.87
N GLU A 5 6.18 -32.59 -7.17
CA GLU A 5 6.03 -33.40 -5.96
C GLU A 5 5.37 -32.60 -4.84
N TYR A 6 5.75 -31.32 -4.69
CA TYR A 6 5.15 -30.41 -3.72
C TYR A 6 3.65 -30.24 -3.94
N ASN A 7 3.27 -29.89 -5.16
CA ASN A 7 1.88 -29.62 -5.54
C ASN A 7 1.03 -30.89 -5.41
N SER A 8 1.55 -32.05 -5.83
CA SER A 8 0.84 -33.33 -5.66
C SER A 8 0.56 -33.64 -4.17
N LYS A 9 1.52 -33.39 -3.28
CA LYS A 9 1.37 -33.62 -1.83
C LYS A 9 0.47 -32.61 -1.13
N ASN A 10 0.29 -31.43 -1.72
CA ASN A 10 -0.41 -30.31 -1.10
C ASN A 10 -1.67 -29.86 -1.87
N MET A 11 -2.11 -30.66 -2.85
CA MET A 11 -3.34 -30.43 -3.58
C MET A 11 -4.53 -30.34 -2.61
N GLY A 12 -5.30 -29.25 -2.70
CA GLY A 12 -6.45 -28.97 -1.81
C GLY A 12 -6.11 -28.50 -0.39
N LYS A 13 -4.81 -28.41 -0.03
CA LYS A 13 -4.37 -27.88 1.27
C LYS A 13 -4.04 -26.39 1.23
N GLN A 14 -3.90 -25.82 0.04
CA GLN A 14 -3.65 -24.40 -0.15
C GLN A 14 -4.91 -23.60 0.21
N ILE A 15 -4.71 -22.46 0.86
CA ILE A 15 -5.77 -21.50 1.20
C ILE A 15 -5.51 -20.12 0.60
N LEU A 16 -4.30 -19.90 0.10
CA LEU A 16 -3.90 -18.70 -0.61
C LEU A 16 -2.76 -19.05 -1.56
N VAL A 17 -2.76 -18.51 -2.78
CA VAL A 17 -1.68 -18.68 -3.75
C VAL A 17 -1.44 -17.37 -4.51
N LEU A 18 -0.18 -16.94 -4.59
CA LEU A 18 0.25 -15.82 -5.45
C LEU A 18 1.34 -16.27 -6.42
N LYS A 19 1.32 -15.76 -7.66
CA LYS A 19 2.24 -16.16 -8.72
C LYS A 19 2.76 -14.96 -9.51
N GLY A 20 3.98 -15.09 -10.05
CA GLY A 20 4.49 -14.22 -11.10
C GLY A 20 4.40 -12.73 -10.78
N ASP A 21 3.49 -12.02 -11.46
CA ASP A 21 3.35 -10.56 -11.35
C ASP A 21 2.78 -10.10 -10.00
N GLU A 22 2.02 -10.94 -9.30
CA GLU A 22 1.55 -10.67 -7.93
C GLU A 22 2.73 -10.62 -6.95
N ILE A 23 3.70 -11.53 -7.11
CA ILE A 23 4.95 -11.55 -6.33
C ILE A 23 5.83 -10.34 -6.65
N LYS A 24 5.91 -9.95 -7.94
CA LYS A 24 6.63 -8.73 -8.33
C LYS A 24 6.01 -7.49 -7.70
N THR A 25 4.68 -7.44 -7.66
CA THR A 25 3.93 -6.36 -7.00
C THR A 25 4.24 -6.31 -5.50
N LEU A 26 4.19 -7.45 -4.79
CA LEU A 26 4.61 -7.49 -3.38
C LEU A 26 6.05 -7.00 -3.20
N ASN A 27 6.98 -7.46 -4.03
CA ASN A 27 8.39 -7.07 -3.94
C ASN A 27 8.61 -5.56 -4.12
N HIS A 28 7.80 -4.88 -4.94
CA HIS A 28 7.86 -3.41 -5.07
C HIS A 28 7.64 -2.71 -3.72
N PHE A 29 6.76 -3.25 -2.88
CA PHE A 29 6.39 -2.68 -1.58
C PHE A 29 7.14 -3.29 -0.39
N ALA A 30 8.01 -4.29 -0.58
CA ALA A 30 8.73 -4.96 0.50
C ALA A 30 9.60 -4.03 1.38
N SER A 31 9.95 -2.84 0.87
CA SER A 31 10.66 -1.82 1.67
C SER A 31 9.85 -1.30 2.88
N ILE A 32 8.51 -1.44 2.87
CA ILE A 32 7.64 -1.08 4.00
C ILE A 32 8.04 -1.89 5.23
N ALA A 33 8.20 -3.21 5.09
CA ALA A 33 8.60 -4.10 6.18
C ALA A 33 10.02 -3.83 6.71
N LYS A 34 10.89 -3.18 5.93
CA LYS A 34 12.25 -2.80 6.40
C LYS A 34 12.24 -1.57 7.30
N ALA A 35 11.28 -0.67 7.08
CA ALA A 35 11.16 0.59 7.81
C ALA A 35 10.29 0.46 9.07
N GLY A 36 9.42 -0.55 9.13
CA GLY A 36 8.50 -0.77 10.23
C GLY A 36 9.06 -1.61 11.38
N ASN A 37 8.28 -1.65 12.47
CA ASN A 37 8.52 -2.55 13.60
C ASN A 37 8.11 -4.00 13.27
N LEU A 38 7.23 -4.19 12.27
CA LEU A 38 6.79 -5.48 11.78
C LEU A 38 7.63 -5.86 10.55
N LYS A 39 8.69 -6.62 10.79
CA LYS A 39 9.65 -7.04 9.76
C LYS A 39 9.25 -8.41 9.20
N GLY A 40 8.30 -8.43 8.27
CA GLY A 40 7.91 -9.67 7.63
C GLY A 40 6.74 -9.53 6.67
N LEU A 41 6.47 -10.61 5.93
CA LEU A 41 5.30 -10.77 5.07
C LEU A 41 4.10 -11.12 5.92
N ILE A 42 3.05 -10.30 5.90
CA ILE A 42 1.81 -10.55 6.63
C ILE A 42 0.81 -11.24 5.70
N VAL A 43 0.13 -12.25 6.22
CA VAL A 43 -0.98 -12.95 5.55
C VAL A 43 -2.20 -12.85 6.45
N ALA A 44 -3.32 -12.36 5.92
CA ALA A 44 -4.62 -12.37 6.61
C ALA A 44 -5.74 -12.56 5.58
N ARG A 45 -6.62 -13.53 5.80
CA ARG A 45 -7.66 -13.95 4.84
C ARG A 45 -7.07 -14.22 3.46
N LYS A 46 -7.53 -13.48 2.45
CA LYS A 46 -7.03 -13.53 1.07
C LYS A 46 -5.94 -12.50 0.78
N TYR A 47 -5.48 -11.76 1.78
CA TYR A 47 -4.56 -10.64 1.60
C TYR A 47 -3.16 -11.03 2.07
N VAL A 48 -2.17 -10.66 1.26
CA VAL A 48 -0.75 -10.75 1.59
C VAL A 48 -0.14 -9.36 1.46
N GLY A 49 0.70 -8.94 2.40
CA GLY A 49 1.26 -7.61 2.31
C GLY A 49 2.19 -7.18 3.44
N PHE A 50 2.38 -5.87 3.52
CA PHE A 50 3.30 -5.22 4.44
C PHE A 50 2.68 -3.97 5.04
N THR A 51 2.99 -3.70 6.30
CA THR A 51 2.64 -2.43 6.95
C THR A 51 3.75 -1.94 7.87
N ASP A 52 3.89 -0.62 7.98
CA ASP A 52 4.77 0.05 8.93
C ASP A 52 3.98 0.94 9.92
N THR A 53 2.68 0.68 10.09
CA THR A 53 1.69 1.48 10.86
C THR A 53 1.16 2.71 10.11
N TYR A 54 1.97 3.35 9.26
CA TYR A 54 1.55 4.57 8.55
C TYR A 54 1.04 4.30 7.14
N ARG A 55 1.39 3.13 6.59
CA ARG A 55 0.89 2.66 5.31
C ARG A 55 0.74 1.16 5.29
N LEU A 56 -0.10 0.69 4.38
CA LEU A 56 -0.37 -0.72 4.13
C LEU A 56 -0.30 -0.93 2.62
N ALA A 57 0.39 -1.97 2.17
CA ALA A 57 0.37 -2.44 0.80
C ALA A 57 0.01 -3.92 0.78
N THR A 58 -1.00 -4.32 0.02
CA THR A 58 -1.44 -5.70 -0.07
C THR A 58 -1.76 -6.13 -1.49
N VAL A 59 -1.58 -7.40 -1.75
CA VAL A 59 -2.12 -8.12 -2.91
C VAL A 59 -3.18 -9.10 -2.41
N LYS A 60 -4.34 -9.08 -3.03
CA LYS A 60 -5.44 -10.01 -2.76
C LYS A 60 -5.36 -11.22 -3.70
N ASP A 61 -5.42 -12.41 -3.16
CA ASP A 61 -5.62 -13.62 -3.94
C ASP A 61 -7.04 -13.63 -4.55
N LEU A 62 -7.10 -13.75 -5.87
CA LEU A 62 -8.34 -13.76 -6.65
C LEU A 62 -8.90 -15.16 -6.91
N HIS A 63 -8.21 -16.23 -6.52
CA HIS A 63 -8.73 -17.59 -6.65
C HIS A 63 -9.97 -17.74 -5.75
N GLU A 64 -11.15 -17.87 -6.36
CA GLU A 64 -12.43 -17.91 -5.66
C GLU A 64 -12.57 -19.18 -4.79
N GLU A 65 -12.00 -20.29 -5.26
CA GLU A 65 -12.03 -21.59 -4.60
C GLU A 65 -11.22 -21.64 -3.30
N LEU A 66 -10.22 -20.76 -3.17
CA LEU A 66 -9.38 -20.66 -1.98
C LEU A 66 -10.06 -19.76 -0.96
N GLN A 67 -10.23 -20.23 0.27
CA GLN A 67 -11.02 -19.50 1.29
C GLN A 67 -10.20 -18.42 2.03
N GLY A 68 -8.87 -18.44 1.93
CA GLY A 68 -8.00 -17.66 2.82
C GLY A 68 -7.89 -18.26 4.23
N SER A 69 -7.22 -17.53 5.13
CA SER A 69 -7.09 -17.88 6.55
C SER A 69 -7.73 -16.83 7.44
N ASP A 70 -8.58 -17.24 8.38
CA ASP A 70 -9.04 -16.33 9.46
C ASP A 70 -7.93 -16.04 10.50
N THR A 71 -6.84 -16.80 10.46
CA THR A 71 -5.67 -16.56 11.32
C THR A 71 -4.67 -15.68 10.60
N VAL A 72 -4.29 -14.58 11.25
CA VAL A 72 -3.24 -13.68 10.77
C VAL A 72 -1.87 -14.30 11.04
N HIS A 73 -1.05 -14.37 10.01
CA HIS A 73 0.32 -14.86 10.08
C HIS A 73 1.33 -13.78 9.64
N ILE A 74 2.55 -13.88 10.16
CA ILE A 74 3.69 -13.10 9.69
C ILE A 74 4.88 -14.03 9.47
N TYR A 75 5.68 -13.78 8.43
CA TYR A 75 6.82 -14.62 8.06
C TYR A 75 8.06 -13.77 7.80
N ASP A 76 9.22 -14.22 8.29
CA ASP A 76 10.52 -13.61 8.01
C ASP A 76 11.12 -14.24 6.73
N VAL A 77 10.65 -13.75 5.57
CA VAL A 77 10.96 -14.32 4.24
C VAL A 77 11.27 -13.25 3.19
N LEU A 78 11.68 -12.05 3.64
CA LEU A 78 11.85 -10.90 2.74
C LEU A 78 12.98 -11.10 1.72
N ASP A 79 13.99 -11.93 2.04
CA ASP A 79 15.11 -12.19 1.14
C ASP A 79 14.76 -13.25 0.09
N GLU A 80 13.99 -14.26 0.49
CA GLU A 80 13.45 -15.32 -0.34
C GLU A 80 12.44 -14.77 -1.34
N LEU A 81 11.55 -13.87 -0.88
CA LEU A 81 10.50 -13.27 -1.69
C LEU A 81 11.05 -12.58 -2.95
N LYS A 82 12.26 -12.00 -2.88
CA LYS A 82 12.91 -11.33 -4.02
C LYS A 82 13.15 -12.25 -5.21
N LYS A 83 13.25 -13.55 -4.97
CA LYS A 83 13.55 -14.59 -5.97
C LYS A 83 12.37 -15.54 -6.19
N ALA A 84 11.28 -15.35 -5.45
CA ALA A 84 10.13 -16.22 -5.50
C ALA A 84 9.44 -16.13 -6.87
N GLY A 85 9.13 -17.29 -7.45
CA GLY A 85 8.26 -17.40 -8.62
C GLY A 85 6.78 -17.52 -8.22
N SER A 86 6.53 -18.15 -7.08
CA SER A 86 5.21 -18.27 -6.47
C SER A 86 5.33 -18.43 -4.96
N LEU A 87 4.22 -18.19 -4.26
CA LEU A 87 4.04 -18.59 -2.87
C LEU A 87 2.65 -19.19 -2.68
N ALA A 88 2.52 -20.03 -1.66
CA ALA A 88 1.24 -20.54 -1.21
C ALA A 88 1.20 -20.60 0.31
N VAL A 89 0.04 -20.35 0.90
CA VAL A 89 -0.20 -20.57 2.32
C VAL A 89 -1.04 -21.83 2.45
N LEU A 90 -0.64 -22.71 3.36
CA LEU A 90 -1.32 -23.97 3.64
C LEU A 90 -2.31 -23.82 4.81
N ARG A 91 -3.28 -24.73 4.90
CA ARG A 91 -4.26 -24.79 6.01
C ARG A 91 -3.65 -24.92 7.40
N ASP A 92 -2.43 -25.45 7.50
CA ASP A 92 -1.71 -25.56 8.77
C ASP A 92 -0.92 -24.29 9.12
N GLY A 93 -1.06 -23.22 8.32
CA GLY A 93 -0.43 -21.92 8.56
C GLY A 93 0.99 -21.81 8.01
N LYS A 94 1.53 -22.85 7.37
CA LYS A 94 2.86 -22.76 6.75
C LYS A 94 2.82 -21.96 5.46
N LEU A 95 3.88 -21.19 5.23
CA LEU A 95 4.13 -20.52 3.96
C LEU A 95 5.08 -21.36 3.11
N ALA A 96 4.67 -21.72 1.92
CA ALA A 96 5.50 -22.36 0.92
C ALA A 96 5.97 -21.34 -0.10
N ILE A 97 7.28 -21.25 -0.34
CA ILE A 97 7.84 -20.36 -1.37
C ILE A 97 8.56 -21.20 -2.40
N GLN A 98 8.22 -20.97 -3.67
CA GLN A 98 8.90 -21.60 -4.80
C GLN A 98 9.98 -20.66 -5.36
N ILE A 99 11.23 -21.16 -5.42
CA ILE A 99 12.35 -20.49 -6.09
C ILE A 99 12.90 -21.45 -7.14
N GLY A 100 12.73 -21.11 -8.42
CA GLY A 100 13.05 -22.02 -9.52
C GLY A 100 12.22 -23.30 -9.44
N THR A 101 12.89 -24.44 -9.33
CA THR A 101 12.24 -25.76 -9.20
C THR A 101 12.05 -26.20 -7.76
N GLU A 102 12.62 -25.49 -6.79
CA GLU A 102 12.62 -25.87 -5.38
C GLU A 102 11.48 -25.17 -4.62
N VAL A 103 10.91 -25.89 -3.65
CA VAL A 103 9.96 -25.35 -2.68
C VAL A 103 10.49 -25.52 -1.28
N THR A 104 10.42 -24.45 -0.50
CA THR A 104 10.76 -24.40 0.92
C THR A 104 9.56 -23.93 1.73
N GLU A 105 9.32 -24.59 2.87
CA GLU A 105 8.26 -24.23 3.80
C GLU A 105 8.83 -23.41 4.97
N TYR A 106 8.06 -22.43 5.42
CA TYR A 106 8.39 -21.51 6.49
C TYR A 106 7.27 -21.50 7.52
N GLU A 107 7.66 -21.57 8.80
CA GLU A 107 6.73 -21.43 9.91
C GLU A 107 6.43 -19.95 10.15
N PRO A 108 5.20 -19.61 10.60
CA PRO A 108 4.89 -18.25 11.02
C PRO A 108 5.70 -17.86 12.26
N ILE A 109 6.03 -16.57 12.37
CA ILE A 109 6.71 -16.04 13.57
C ILE A 109 5.69 -16.01 14.72
N ASN A 110 6.01 -16.73 15.80
CA ASN A 110 5.17 -16.80 16.99
C ASN A 110 5.47 -15.66 17.97
N GLY A 111 4.46 -15.28 18.76
CA GLY A 111 4.63 -14.32 19.87
C GLY A 111 4.68 -12.84 19.47
N ILE A 112 4.43 -12.52 18.19
CA ILE A 112 4.32 -11.15 17.69
C ILE A 112 2.85 -10.80 17.48
N LYS A 113 2.41 -9.64 17.99
CA LYS A 113 1.09 -9.10 17.68
C LYS A 113 1.12 -8.47 16.29
N VAL A 114 0.41 -9.07 15.36
CA VAL A 114 0.30 -8.62 13.96
C VAL A 114 -1.10 -8.02 13.75
N PRO A 115 -1.22 -6.85 13.10
CA PRO A 115 -2.52 -6.29 12.77
C PRO A 115 -3.22 -7.16 11.72
N ASP A 116 -4.54 -7.30 11.84
CA ASP A 116 -5.34 -7.90 10.80
C ASP A 116 -5.51 -6.92 9.63
N ILE A 117 -4.68 -7.10 8.61
CA ILE A 117 -4.70 -6.26 7.41
C ILE A 117 -6.00 -6.42 6.61
N SER A 118 -6.70 -7.55 6.74
CA SER A 118 -7.96 -7.79 6.04
C SER A 118 -9.08 -6.94 6.64
N GLU A 119 -9.16 -6.87 7.97
CA GLU A 119 -10.09 -5.98 8.66
C GLU A 119 -9.84 -4.50 8.31
N ILE A 120 -8.58 -4.07 8.23
CA ILE A 120 -8.24 -2.69 7.83
C ILE A 120 -8.77 -2.39 6.42
N ILE A 121 -8.61 -3.32 5.48
CA ILE A 121 -9.02 -3.11 4.08
C ILE A 121 -10.55 -3.11 3.94
N GLU A 122 -11.23 -3.98 4.66
CA GLU A 122 -12.67 -4.20 4.53
C GLU A 122 -13.52 -3.25 5.38
N ASN A 123 -13.02 -2.81 6.54
CA ASN A 123 -13.79 -2.00 7.48
C ASN A 123 -13.52 -0.49 7.39
N LEU A 124 -12.50 -0.05 6.64
CA LEU A 124 -12.30 1.38 6.41
C LEU A 124 -13.38 1.93 5.48
N GLU A 125 -14.20 2.83 6.02
CA GLU A 125 -15.24 3.54 5.28
C GLU A 125 -14.68 4.79 4.59
N TYR A 126 -15.16 5.02 3.37
CA TYR A 126 -14.78 6.17 2.54
C TYR A 126 -16.05 6.89 2.08
N GLU A 127 -15.97 8.21 1.96
CA GLU A 127 -17.09 9.08 1.58
C GLU A 127 -17.14 9.31 0.07
N SER A 128 -15.98 9.21 -0.61
CA SER A 128 -15.86 9.44 -2.04
C SER A 128 -14.95 8.40 -2.68
N HIS A 129 -15.35 7.94 -3.86
CA HIS A 129 -14.56 7.08 -4.73
C HIS A 129 -14.44 7.73 -6.10
N SER A 130 -13.24 7.77 -6.65
CA SER A 130 -12.94 8.32 -7.97
C SER A 130 -11.88 7.48 -8.64
N GLU A 131 -11.96 7.34 -9.96
CA GLU A 131 -10.77 6.98 -10.71
C GLU A 131 -9.82 8.19 -10.77
N ALA A 132 -8.53 7.92 -10.72
CA ALA A 132 -7.46 8.91 -10.73
C ALA A 132 -6.30 8.48 -11.62
N LYS A 133 -5.51 9.45 -12.06
CA LYS A 133 -4.29 9.23 -12.85
C LYS A 133 -3.21 10.22 -12.42
N ALA A 134 -1.97 9.76 -12.40
CA ALA A 134 -0.83 10.65 -12.20
C ALA A 134 -0.71 11.67 -13.35
N VAL A 135 -0.45 12.93 -13.00
CA VAL A 135 -0.07 13.95 -13.99
C VAL A 135 1.24 13.51 -14.67
N ASN A 136 1.30 13.64 -16.00
CA ASN A 136 2.42 13.13 -16.80
C ASN A 136 3.78 13.65 -16.29
N LYS A 137 4.72 12.72 -16.10
CA LYS A 137 6.12 12.98 -15.67
C LYS A 137 6.28 13.56 -14.26
N ILE A 138 5.26 13.45 -13.39
CA ILE A 138 5.34 13.94 -12.01
C ILE A 138 6.53 13.35 -11.23
N THR A 139 6.87 12.08 -11.44
CA THR A 139 8.00 11.43 -10.75
C THR A 139 9.36 12.04 -11.09
N ASP A 140 9.47 12.65 -12.28
CA ASP A 140 10.69 13.31 -12.76
C ASP A 140 10.72 14.81 -12.48
N ASP A 141 9.59 15.39 -12.07
CA ASP A 141 9.45 16.80 -11.80
C ASP A 141 10.36 17.29 -10.66
N LEU A 142 10.97 18.46 -10.85
CA LEU A 142 11.92 19.03 -9.89
C LEU A 142 11.24 19.44 -8.59
N VAL A 143 10.05 20.04 -8.66
CA VAL A 143 9.27 20.43 -7.48
C VAL A 143 8.85 19.19 -6.71
N TRP A 144 8.35 18.16 -7.39
CA TRP A 144 8.02 16.88 -6.75
C TRP A 144 9.24 16.25 -6.06
N LYS A 145 10.41 16.27 -6.71
CA LYS A 145 11.67 15.81 -6.12
C LYS A 145 12.06 16.62 -4.88
N MET A 146 11.91 17.94 -4.90
CA MET A 146 12.16 18.79 -3.73
C MET A 146 11.21 18.47 -2.57
N LEU A 147 9.91 18.35 -2.84
CA LEU A 147 8.90 18.04 -1.82
C LEU A 147 9.16 16.71 -1.08
N LYS A 148 9.83 15.76 -1.72
CA LYS A 148 10.24 14.50 -1.08
C LYS A 148 11.42 14.64 -0.12
N ILE A 149 12.28 15.63 -0.32
CA ILE A 149 13.53 15.81 0.44
C ILE A 149 13.35 16.88 1.54
N THR A 150 12.35 17.75 1.39
CA THR A 150 12.08 18.82 2.35
C THR A 150 11.95 18.32 3.79
N ASP A 151 12.53 19.10 4.71
CA ASP A 151 12.51 18.84 6.16
C ASP A 151 11.07 18.61 6.66
N SER A 152 10.97 17.80 7.70
CA SER A 152 9.77 17.61 8.53
C SER A 152 9.21 18.92 9.12
N SER A 153 10.05 19.95 9.27
CA SER A 153 9.64 21.29 9.73
C SER A 153 8.85 22.10 8.69
N ILE A 154 8.85 21.71 7.42
CA ILE A 154 8.11 22.38 6.36
C ILE A 154 6.67 21.85 6.32
N ASN A 155 5.70 22.75 6.52
CA ASN A 155 4.29 22.42 6.41
C ASN A 155 3.94 22.04 4.97
N ARG A 156 3.31 20.87 4.82
CA ARG A 156 2.84 20.33 3.55
C ARG A 156 1.42 19.83 3.70
N TYR A 157 0.64 19.96 2.66
CA TYR A 157 -0.67 19.34 2.59
C TYR A 157 -1.00 18.89 1.17
N CYS A 158 -1.97 18.01 1.12
CA CYS A 158 -2.58 17.42 -0.05
C CYS A 158 -4.03 17.92 -0.10
N ALA A 159 -4.36 18.68 -1.14
CA ALA A 159 -5.71 19.14 -1.40
C ALA A 159 -6.29 18.37 -2.58
N PHE A 160 -7.31 17.55 -2.31
CA PHE A 160 -8.18 16.96 -3.32
C PHE A 160 -9.33 17.93 -3.54
N LYS A 161 -9.24 18.76 -4.58
CA LYS A 161 -10.26 19.75 -4.94
C LYS A 161 -10.34 19.86 -6.46
N ASN A 162 -11.49 20.25 -6.98
CA ASN A 162 -11.66 20.55 -8.42
C ASN A 162 -11.10 19.45 -9.34
N HIS A 163 -11.42 18.19 -9.05
CA HIS A 163 -10.96 17.04 -9.85
C HIS A 163 -9.43 16.84 -9.88
N LYS A 164 -8.69 17.35 -8.90
CA LYS A 164 -7.23 17.23 -8.83
C LYS A 164 -6.73 16.93 -7.43
N LEU A 165 -5.56 16.30 -7.34
CA LEU A 165 -4.72 16.36 -6.14
C LEU A 165 -3.64 17.41 -6.35
N VAL A 166 -3.64 18.46 -5.53
CA VAL A 166 -2.58 19.44 -5.45
C VAL A 166 -1.79 19.23 -4.16
N VAL A 167 -0.48 19.15 -4.27
CA VAL A 167 0.41 19.14 -3.11
C VAL A 167 1.06 20.50 -2.96
N THR A 168 0.87 21.12 -1.81
CA THR A 168 1.44 22.43 -1.51
C THR A 168 2.34 22.35 -0.30
N ALA A 169 3.49 23.02 -0.39
CA ALA A 169 4.42 23.23 0.71
C ALA A 169 4.57 24.73 1.02
N TYR A 170 4.78 25.03 2.30
CA TYR A 170 5.06 26.37 2.80
C TYR A 170 6.46 26.37 3.44
N PRO A 171 7.52 26.67 2.67
CA PRO A 171 8.87 26.77 3.21
C PRO A 171 9.00 27.85 4.31
N ASN A 172 8.12 28.86 4.27
CA ASN A 172 7.91 29.87 5.29
C ASN A 172 6.50 30.44 5.17
N GLU A 173 6.08 31.33 6.08
CA GLU A 173 4.72 31.90 6.08
C GLU A 173 4.37 32.72 4.82
N GLN A 174 5.37 33.18 4.08
CA GLN A 174 5.24 34.13 2.97
C GLN A 174 5.39 33.46 1.59
N SER A 175 5.87 32.22 1.55
CA SER A 175 6.17 31.49 0.32
C SER A 175 5.40 30.20 0.27
N ARG A 176 4.82 29.88 -0.90
CA ARG A 176 4.19 28.59 -1.17
C ARG A 176 4.65 28.02 -2.49
N ILE A 177 4.79 26.70 -2.55
CA ILE A 177 5.11 25.95 -3.75
C ILE A 177 4.04 24.89 -3.91
N SER A 178 3.37 24.86 -5.06
CA SER A 178 2.30 23.89 -5.33
C SER A 178 2.60 23.10 -6.60
N ILE A 179 2.18 21.85 -6.61
CA ILE A 179 2.23 21.00 -7.80
C ILE A 179 0.97 20.15 -7.91
N GLU A 180 0.43 20.06 -9.12
CA GLU A 180 -0.65 19.13 -9.45
C GLU A 180 -0.05 17.73 -9.62
N VAL A 181 -0.56 16.77 -8.85
CA VAL A 181 -0.01 15.41 -8.77
C VAL A 181 -0.93 14.41 -9.45
N LEU A 182 -2.24 14.54 -9.23
CA LEU A 182 -3.26 13.65 -9.80
C LEU A 182 -4.34 14.45 -10.51
N GLU A 183 -4.87 13.84 -11.56
CA GLU A 183 -6.17 14.16 -12.16
C GLU A 183 -7.19 13.11 -11.70
N LEU A 184 -8.40 13.53 -11.35
CA LEU A 184 -9.50 12.68 -10.89
C LEU A 184 -10.69 12.82 -11.85
N GLU A 185 -11.41 11.74 -12.14
CA GLU A 185 -12.61 11.85 -12.97
C GLU A 185 -13.76 12.57 -12.26
N SER A 186 -14.00 12.25 -10.98
CA SER A 186 -15.05 12.89 -10.20
C SER A 186 -14.67 12.97 -8.72
N SER A 187 -14.49 14.17 -8.18
CA SER A 187 -14.46 14.37 -6.72
C SER A 187 -15.85 14.86 -6.29
N LYS A 188 -16.51 14.09 -5.41
CA LYS A 188 -17.71 14.56 -4.70
C LYS A 188 -17.36 15.29 -3.40
N VAL A 189 -16.09 15.22 -2.99
CA VAL A 189 -15.60 15.71 -1.70
C VAL A 189 -14.34 16.50 -1.93
N ASP A 190 -14.36 17.75 -1.45
CA ASP A 190 -13.17 18.55 -1.27
C ASP A 190 -12.50 18.13 0.04
N LEU A 191 -11.27 17.64 -0.06
CA LEU A 191 -10.51 17.12 1.08
C LEU A 191 -9.17 17.82 1.16
N VAL A 192 -8.87 18.42 2.31
CA VAL A 192 -7.51 18.82 2.68
C VAL A 192 -7.02 17.88 3.76
N THR A 193 -5.85 17.30 3.53
CA THR A 193 -5.19 16.35 4.45
C THR A 193 -3.68 16.49 4.33
N ASN A 194 -2.91 15.84 5.20
CA ASN A 194 -1.45 15.85 5.17
C ASN A 194 -0.92 14.44 4.97
N LEU A 195 -0.60 14.07 3.73
CA LEU A 195 0.01 12.79 3.41
C LEU A 195 1.53 12.90 3.33
N ASN A 196 2.22 11.83 3.72
CA ASN A 196 3.64 11.73 3.47
C ASN A 196 3.88 11.59 1.95
N VAL A 197 4.49 12.61 1.36
CA VAL A 197 4.81 12.69 -0.08
C VAL A 197 5.63 11.48 -0.55
N LYS A 198 6.52 10.91 0.29
CA LYS A 198 7.30 9.72 -0.06
C LYS A 198 6.42 8.47 -0.20
N PHE A 199 5.32 8.40 0.55
CA PHE A 199 4.39 7.26 0.48
C PHE A 199 3.54 7.38 -0.79
N VAL A 200 3.05 8.58 -1.10
CA VAL A 200 2.38 8.86 -2.38
C VAL A 200 3.31 8.55 -3.57
N ASP A 201 4.56 9.03 -3.56
CA ASP A 201 5.56 8.74 -4.60
C ASP A 201 5.82 7.23 -4.79
N SER A 202 5.74 6.44 -3.71
CA SER A 202 5.90 4.99 -3.77
C SER A 202 4.79 4.33 -4.60
N TRP A 203 3.55 4.80 -4.44
CA TRP A 203 2.41 4.39 -5.27
C TRP A 203 2.56 4.88 -6.70
N LEU A 204 2.91 6.16 -6.92
CA LEU A 204 3.05 6.72 -8.28
C LEU A 204 4.12 5.99 -9.10
N LYS A 205 5.22 5.57 -8.47
CA LYS A 205 6.25 4.76 -9.13
C LYS A 205 5.78 3.35 -9.49
N PHE A 206 4.86 2.78 -8.70
CA PHE A 206 4.25 1.48 -8.99
C PHE A 206 3.32 1.58 -10.19
N ILE A 207 2.31 2.46 -10.10
CA ILE A 207 1.24 2.60 -11.09
C ILE A 207 1.68 3.28 -12.39
N LYS A 208 2.78 4.05 -12.33
CA LYS A 208 3.34 4.81 -13.46
C LYS A 208 2.29 5.77 -14.03
N ASN A 209 1.84 5.52 -15.27
CA ASN A 209 0.89 6.37 -16.00
C ASN A 209 -0.49 5.71 -16.15
N GLU A 210 -0.75 4.63 -15.41
CA GLU A 210 -2.03 3.92 -15.45
C GLU A 210 -3.06 4.61 -14.55
N ARG A 211 -4.33 4.35 -14.84
CA ARG A 211 -5.45 4.79 -14.02
C ARG A 211 -5.63 3.84 -12.84
N PHE A 212 -6.11 4.37 -11.73
CA PHE A 212 -6.32 3.62 -10.51
C PHE A 212 -7.49 4.21 -9.71
N ASP A 213 -8.05 3.41 -8.82
CA ASP A 213 -9.11 3.84 -7.92
C ASP A 213 -8.52 4.57 -6.71
N LEU A 214 -9.16 5.67 -6.36
CA LEU A 214 -8.85 6.51 -5.21
C LEU A 214 -10.10 6.60 -4.32
N SER A 215 -9.95 6.23 -3.05
CA SER A 215 -11.00 6.34 -2.03
C SER A 215 -10.58 7.34 -0.96
N LEU A 216 -11.47 8.29 -0.68
CA LEU A 216 -11.27 9.44 0.20
C LEU A 216 -12.36 9.48 1.27
N GLY A 217 -11.99 9.88 2.48
CA GLY A 217 -12.93 10.18 3.56
C GLY A 217 -12.71 11.60 4.09
N THR A 218 -12.68 11.75 5.40
CA THR A 218 -12.43 13.03 6.09
C THR A 218 -10.93 13.36 6.15
N THR A 219 -10.59 14.57 6.63
CA THR A 219 -9.19 15.05 6.81
C THR A 219 -8.27 14.07 7.53
N TYR A 220 -8.80 13.30 8.49
CA TYR A 220 -8.02 12.34 9.29
C TYR A 220 -8.24 10.88 8.86
N SER A 221 -9.10 10.65 7.87
CA SER A 221 -9.29 9.32 7.30
C SER A 221 -8.08 8.90 6.48
N ALA A 222 -7.80 7.60 6.47
CA ALA A 222 -6.82 7.05 5.55
C ALA A 222 -7.21 7.35 4.09
N VAL A 223 -6.22 7.45 3.22
CA VAL A 223 -6.43 7.52 1.77
C VAL A 223 -6.07 6.19 1.17
N LYS A 224 -6.98 5.61 0.38
CA LYS A 224 -6.76 4.33 -0.30
C LYS A 224 -6.59 4.53 -1.79
N PHE A 225 -5.54 3.92 -2.29
CA PHE A 225 -5.25 3.74 -3.70
C PHE A 225 -5.42 2.25 -4.03
N SER A 226 -6.04 1.92 -5.14
CA SER A 226 -6.17 0.52 -5.57
C SER A 226 -6.15 0.38 -7.09
N VAL A 227 -5.62 -0.73 -7.55
CA VAL A 227 -5.69 -1.16 -8.95
C VAL A 227 -5.78 -2.68 -8.95
N GLU A 228 -6.72 -3.25 -9.71
CA GLU A 228 -6.95 -4.70 -9.75
C GLU A 228 -7.08 -5.31 -8.33
N ASN A 229 -6.21 -6.25 -7.97
CA ASN A 229 -6.16 -6.89 -6.66
C ASN A 229 -5.17 -6.24 -5.68
N VAL A 230 -4.63 -5.08 -6.01
CA VAL A 230 -3.64 -4.35 -5.22
C VAL A 230 -4.33 -3.24 -4.43
N THR A 231 -4.04 -3.17 -3.14
CA THR A 231 -4.51 -2.09 -2.27
C THR A 231 -3.32 -1.44 -1.58
N TYR A 232 -3.28 -0.11 -1.61
CA TYR A 232 -2.30 0.71 -0.92
C TYR A 232 -3.00 1.78 -0.11
N ILE A 233 -2.81 1.77 1.20
CA ILE A 233 -3.46 2.70 2.13
C ILE A 233 -2.38 3.56 2.78
N VAL A 234 -2.64 4.87 2.86
CA VAL A 234 -1.77 5.85 3.50
C VAL A 234 -2.54 6.56 4.60
N MET A 235 -2.02 6.49 5.82
CA MET A 235 -2.54 7.25 6.96
C MET A 235 -2.10 8.71 6.85
N PRO A 236 -2.99 9.67 7.14
CA PRO A 236 -2.59 11.07 7.22
C PRO A 236 -1.72 11.33 8.45
N ILE A 237 -0.81 12.27 8.30
CA ILE A 237 -0.04 12.86 9.40
C ILE A 237 -0.93 13.93 10.03
N ARG A 238 -0.96 14.00 11.36
CA ARG A 238 -1.71 15.03 12.07
C ARG A 238 -1.26 16.42 11.62
N MET A 239 -2.22 17.26 11.24
CA MET A 239 -1.98 18.66 10.90
C MET A 239 -1.91 19.50 12.17
N ASP A 240 -1.09 20.57 12.13
CA ASP A 240 -1.13 21.60 13.15
C ASP A 240 -2.43 22.42 12.99
N SER A 241 -3.16 22.60 14.10
CA SER A 241 -4.44 23.31 14.15
C SER A 241 -4.40 24.72 13.53
N SER A 242 -3.27 25.42 13.63
CA SER A 242 -3.10 26.75 13.04
C SER A 242 -3.17 26.74 11.50
N TRP A 243 -2.74 25.65 10.88
CA TRP A 243 -2.78 25.48 9.43
C TRP A 243 -4.11 24.91 8.96
N GLU A 244 -4.78 24.10 9.77
CA GLU A 244 -6.13 23.61 9.45
C GLU A 244 -7.12 24.76 9.24
N GLU A 245 -7.09 25.79 10.10
CA GLU A 245 -7.95 26.98 9.94
C GLU A 245 -7.58 27.79 8.70
N LYS A 246 -6.28 27.97 8.43
CA LYS A 246 -5.82 28.69 7.24
C LYS A 246 -6.30 28.02 5.95
N LEU A 247 -6.26 26.70 5.89
CA LEU A 247 -6.58 25.92 4.69
C LEU A 247 -8.07 25.68 4.47
N LYS A 248 -8.90 25.77 5.51
CA LYS A 248 -10.36 25.81 5.33
C LYS A 248 -10.82 27.07 4.59
N ASN A 249 -10.03 28.14 4.65
CA ASN A 249 -10.35 29.43 4.06
C ASN A 249 -9.66 29.66 2.68
N GLU A 250 -8.86 28.70 2.19
CA GLU A 250 -8.23 28.69 0.85
C GLU A 250 -8.94 27.71 -0.10
#